data_AF-A0AAX4J228-F1
#
_entry.id   AF-A0AAX4J228-F1
#
_cell.length_a   1.000
_cell.length_b   1.000
_cell.length_c   1.000
_cell.angle_alpha   90.00
_cell.angle_beta   90.00
_cell.angle_gamma   90.00
#
_symmetry.space_group_name_H-M   'P 1'
#
loop_
_entity.id
_entity.type
_entity.pdbx_description
1 polymer ?
#
loop_
_entity_poly.entity_id
_entity_poly.type
_entity_poly.pdbx_seq_one_letter_code
_entity_poly.pdbx_strand_id
1 'polypeptide(L)'
;MFSSISFSWFRKPLYDARVLRPVEAAFPQLDFTEIKHTWWQVRTWPASPSSVFLIMDTLPSELLSNIASFLSLSDLSSFRLACRRFTYASLHLLLQHLCVLDTLDDLEELFSCLSLDDKSRYTESLTLLHGRWPVCDFQRWATHPLQLNESLPQTASSPKWTDAFQRYRLFVENEARRTTHDDLTRLKKVLELFPRLRQLTVSHLHTKGWRPVGPQQYIHLREQIWMSPCISDSESLGAIAQSVLTLLPTLSSVQHLAIDGRLNLSSITDITPIIQITSLKMKAVQLASWDRERFLSVIHMFPSLRELALGFTSTEVLVPVDKISLPFLKRLSLHRLYVSETALLRVLERNPQVSLHLSDATLVRGHWDTFCHRARRMGKGADITLEGYMNGLDPTCVHLSIEGDRKYRLLRFLENGEAQWPFRARWIAPRVFYV
;
A
#
# COMPACT_ATOMS: atom_id res chain seq x y z
N MET A 1 -19.31 32.31 12.28
CA MET A 1 -19.27 31.26 13.34
C MET A 1 -18.49 30.02 12.84
N PHE A 2 -17.31 30.20 12.25
CA PHE A 2 -16.43 29.10 11.83
C PHE A 2 -15.02 29.45 12.28
N SER A 3 -14.77 29.27 13.56
CA SER A 3 -13.46 29.43 14.19
C SER A 3 -13.08 28.09 14.81
N SER A 4 -11.88 27.62 14.49
CA SER A 4 -11.18 26.51 15.16
C SER A 4 -11.74 25.10 14.93
N ILE A 5 -11.50 24.56 13.73
CA ILE A 5 -11.23 23.11 13.59
C ILE A 5 -9.82 23.01 12.99
N SER A 6 -8.87 22.60 13.83
CA SER A 6 -7.48 22.39 13.45
C SER A 6 -7.38 21.17 12.55
N PHE A 7 -7.23 21.38 11.23
CA PHE A 7 -6.80 20.32 10.32
C PHE A 7 -5.31 20.04 10.54
N SER A 8 -5.00 19.26 11.57
CA SER A 8 -3.67 18.70 11.87
C SER A 8 -3.19 17.65 10.85
N TRP A 9 -3.92 17.47 9.74
CA TRP A 9 -3.72 16.39 8.77
C TRP A 9 -2.67 16.70 7.70
N PHE A 10 -2.40 17.98 7.39
CA PHE A 10 -1.34 18.33 6.44
C PHE A 10 -0.69 19.68 6.77
N ARG A 11 0.46 19.63 7.44
CA ARG A 11 1.44 20.71 7.58
C ARG A 11 2.86 20.19 7.37
N LYS A 12 3.40 20.36 6.15
CA LYS A 12 4.70 21.00 5.83
C LYS A 12 4.99 20.86 4.32
N PRO A 13 5.55 21.88 3.66
CA PRO A 13 5.89 21.84 2.24
C PRO A 13 7.32 21.30 2.01
N LEU A 14 7.50 20.52 0.95
CA LEU A 14 8.78 20.28 0.27
C LEU A 14 8.57 20.64 -1.20
N TYR A 15 9.33 21.62 -1.69
CA TYR A 15 9.16 22.22 -3.01
C TYR A 15 10.05 21.52 -4.05
N ASP A 16 9.48 21.03 -5.17
CA ASP A 16 10.24 20.56 -6.34
C ASP A 16 9.64 21.12 -7.64
N ALA A 17 10.49 21.46 -8.61
CA ALA A 17 10.16 22.18 -9.85
C ALA A 17 9.57 21.30 -10.97
N ARG A 18 9.04 20.11 -10.66
CA ARG A 18 8.58 19.12 -11.66
C ARG A 18 7.09 19.23 -12.03
N VAL A 19 6.39 20.22 -11.47
CA VAL A 19 4.91 20.35 -11.42
C VAL A 19 4.24 20.60 -12.78
N LEU A 20 4.93 21.16 -13.78
CA LEU A 20 4.26 21.65 -15.00
C LEU A 20 4.28 20.69 -16.22
N ARG A 21 5.17 19.70 -16.24
CA ARG A 21 5.31 18.81 -17.43
C ARG A 21 4.07 17.95 -17.74
N PRO A 22 3.33 17.40 -16.76
CA PRO A 22 2.15 16.60 -17.04
C PRO A 22 0.98 17.41 -17.60
N VAL A 23 0.84 18.68 -17.16
CA VAL A 23 -0.24 19.59 -17.58
C VAL A 23 -0.04 20.07 -19.03
N GLU A 24 1.21 20.32 -19.42
CA GLU A 24 1.58 20.67 -20.81
C GLU A 24 1.27 19.54 -21.80
N ALA A 25 1.48 18.28 -21.38
CA ALA A 25 1.16 17.12 -22.20
C ALA A 25 -0.35 16.92 -22.39
N ALA A 26 -1.15 17.33 -21.40
CA ALA A 26 -2.61 17.20 -21.43
C ALA A 26 -3.29 18.32 -22.25
N PHE A 27 -2.68 19.51 -22.35
CA PHE A 27 -3.24 20.67 -23.05
C PHE A 27 -2.24 21.34 -23.99
N PRO A 28 -1.80 20.67 -25.08
CA PRO A 28 -0.75 21.18 -25.97
C PRO A 28 -1.13 22.47 -26.73
N GLN A 29 -2.40 22.89 -26.64
CA GLN A 29 -2.95 24.07 -27.32
C GLN A 29 -3.01 25.31 -26.41
N LEU A 30 -2.70 25.17 -25.12
CA LEU A 30 -2.59 26.29 -24.19
C LEU A 30 -1.13 26.75 -24.14
N ASP A 31 -0.90 28.05 -24.34
CA ASP A 31 0.45 28.62 -24.25
C ASP A 31 0.86 28.77 -22.78
N PHE A 32 1.63 27.79 -22.30
CA PHE A 32 2.19 27.81 -20.93
C PHE A 32 3.45 28.69 -20.81
N THR A 33 3.92 29.36 -21.87
CA THR A 33 5.12 30.22 -21.77
C THR A 33 4.91 31.39 -20.81
N GLU A 34 3.72 31.98 -20.76
CA GLU A 34 3.38 33.04 -19.80
C GLU A 34 3.37 32.51 -18.36
N ILE A 35 2.80 31.33 -18.11
CA ILE A 35 2.79 30.68 -16.78
C ILE A 35 4.21 30.29 -16.35
N LYS A 36 5.04 29.79 -17.27
CA LYS A 36 6.45 29.44 -17.02
C LYS A 36 7.31 30.66 -16.69
N HIS A 37 7.17 31.75 -17.45
CA HIS A 37 7.93 32.98 -17.23
C HIS A 37 7.56 33.60 -15.88
N THR A 38 6.30 33.47 -15.48
CA THR A 38 5.74 34.03 -14.26
C THR A 38 6.05 33.19 -13.01
N TRP A 39 6.02 31.86 -13.11
CA TRP A 39 6.45 30.96 -12.02
C TRP A 39 7.97 31.01 -11.76
N TRP A 40 8.78 31.26 -12.80
CA TRP A 40 10.21 31.52 -12.63
C TRP A 40 10.47 32.90 -11.99
N GLN A 41 9.70 33.93 -12.31
CA GLN A 41 9.85 35.26 -11.72
C GLN A 41 9.49 35.32 -10.22
N VAL A 42 8.59 34.46 -9.72
CA VAL A 42 8.32 34.34 -8.27
C VAL A 42 9.55 33.83 -7.49
N ARG A 43 10.54 33.19 -8.15
CA ARG A 43 11.78 32.70 -7.50
C ARG A 43 12.87 33.75 -7.39
N THR A 44 12.83 34.83 -8.16
CA THR A 44 13.93 35.80 -8.23
C THR A 44 13.37 37.21 -8.28
N TRP A 45 13.41 37.88 -7.11
CA TRP A 45 13.20 39.32 -6.87
C TRP A 45 11.79 39.87 -6.63
N PRO A 46 11.70 40.99 -5.86
CA PRO A 46 10.47 41.45 -5.21
C PRO A 46 9.64 42.29 -6.17
N ALA A 47 8.91 41.63 -7.07
CA ALA A 47 7.87 42.28 -7.87
C ALA A 47 6.48 41.93 -7.29
N SER A 48 5.61 42.93 -7.24
CA SER A 48 4.30 42.93 -6.56
C SER A 48 3.49 41.64 -6.80
N PRO A 49 2.98 40.95 -5.76
CA PRO A 49 2.19 39.72 -5.85
C PRO A 49 0.84 39.83 -6.59
N SER A 50 0.49 40.99 -7.15
CA SER A 50 -0.90 41.34 -7.44
C SER A 50 -1.46 40.74 -8.73
N SER A 51 -0.65 40.56 -9.78
CA SER A 51 -1.14 40.23 -11.13
C SER A 51 -1.38 38.73 -11.39
N VAL A 52 -0.64 37.84 -10.72
CA VAL A 52 -0.76 36.38 -10.91
C VAL A 52 -1.94 35.81 -10.11
N PHE A 53 -2.15 36.33 -8.90
CA PHE A 53 -3.32 36.01 -8.09
C PHE A 53 -4.62 36.45 -8.79
N LEU A 54 -4.60 37.58 -9.52
CA LEU A 54 -5.76 38.10 -10.25
C LEU A 54 -6.28 37.16 -11.36
N ILE A 55 -5.41 36.39 -12.03
CA ILE A 55 -5.86 35.49 -13.11
C ILE A 55 -6.41 34.19 -12.53
N MET A 56 -5.74 33.60 -11.54
CA MET A 56 -6.19 32.33 -10.96
C MET A 56 -7.47 32.46 -10.13
N ASP A 57 -7.72 33.63 -9.51
CA ASP A 57 -8.97 33.90 -8.80
C ASP A 57 -10.19 34.04 -9.73
N THR A 58 -9.99 34.09 -11.05
CA THR A 58 -11.08 34.13 -12.05
C THR A 58 -11.38 32.78 -12.71
N LEU A 59 -10.53 31.77 -12.51
CA LEU A 59 -10.75 30.43 -13.08
C LEU A 59 -12.04 29.81 -12.53
N PRO A 60 -12.89 29.18 -13.35
CA PRO A 60 -14.02 28.37 -12.90
C PRO A 60 -13.59 27.23 -11.95
N SER A 61 -14.48 26.86 -11.02
CA SER A 61 -14.24 25.78 -10.03
C SER A 61 -13.90 24.45 -10.68
N GLU A 62 -14.43 24.19 -11.86
CA GLU A 62 -14.27 22.97 -12.64
C GLU A 62 -12.84 22.87 -13.16
N LEU A 63 -12.28 23.99 -13.65
CA LEU A 63 -10.89 24.04 -14.09
C LEU A 63 -9.92 23.89 -12.92
N LEU A 64 -10.22 24.54 -11.78
CA LEU A 64 -9.41 24.36 -10.56
C LEU A 64 -9.43 22.91 -10.06
N SER A 65 -10.60 22.26 -10.09
CA SER A 65 -10.74 20.85 -9.70
C SER A 65 -10.02 19.92 -10.67
N ASN A 66 -10.10 20.21 -11.97
CA ASN A 66 -9.40 19.45 -13.00
C ASN A 66 -7.87 19.59 -12.84
N ILE A 67 -7.36 20.80 -12.65
CA ILE A 67 -5.94 21.05 -12.36
C ILE A 67 -5.52 20.26 -11.11
N ALA A 68 -6.30 20.36 -10.03
CA ALA A 68 -6.03 19.64 -8.80
C ALA A 68 -5.97 18.11 -9.00
N SER A 69 -6.78 17.54 -9.90
CA SER A 69 -6.77 16.09 -10.17
C SER A 69 -5.46 15.57 -10.77
N PHE A 70 -4.63 16.44 -11.36
CA PHE A 70 -3.30 16.08 -11.87
C PHE A 70 -2.18 16.27 -10.84
N LEU A 71 -2.48 16.84 -9.67
CA LEU A 71 -1.49 17.11 -8.64
C LEU A 71 -1.26 15.87 -7.76
N SER A 72 -0.02 15.70 -7.30
CA SER A 72 0.28 14.70 -6.27
C SER A 72 -0.41 15.06 -4.95
N LEU A 73 -0.60 14.12 -4.02
CA LEU A 73 -1.15 14.41 -2.69
C LEU A 73 -0.33 15.49 -1.93
N SER A 74 0.99 15.51 -2.12
CA SER A 74 1.87 16.52 -1.52
C SER A 74 1.63 17.90 -2.13
N ASP A 75 1.47 17.97 -3.45
CA ASP A 75 1.18 19.22 -4.15
C ASP A 75 -0.24 19.72 -3.85
N LEU A 76 -1.23 18.83 -3.80
CA LEU A 76 -2.61 19.11 -3.39
C LEU A 76 -2.68 19.75 -1.99
N SER A 77 -1.85 19.25 -1.07
CA SER A 77 -1.76 19.77 0.28
C SER A 77 -1.22 21.20 0.34
N SER A 78 -0.38 21.59 -0.62
CA SER A 78 0.12 22.96 -0.78
C SER A 78 -0.89 23.82 -1.55
N PHE A 79 -1.50 23.26 -2.60
CA PHE A 79 -2.51 23.90 -3.45
C PHE A 79 -3.70 24.41 -2.63
N ARG A 80 -4.20 23.61 -1.68
CA ARG A 80 -5.32 23.99 -0.81
C ARG A 80 -5.04 25.22 0.07
N LEU A 81 -3.77 25.52 0.34
CA LEU A 81 -3.36 26.61 1.24
C LEU A 81 -3.29 27.97 0.53
N ALA A 82 -3.35 28.00 -0.80
CA ALA A 82 -3.25 29.23 -1.58
C ALA A 82 -4.42 30.19 -1.32
N CYS A 83 -5.65 29.70 -1.45
CA CYS A 83 -6.86 30.45 -1.08
C CYS A 83 -8.06 29.53 -0.85
N ARG A 84 -9.18 30.07 -0.34
CA ARG A 84 -10.39 29.29 -0.03
C ARG A 84 -10.96 28.53 -1.23
N ARG A 85 -10.94 29.12 -2.43
CA ARG A 85 -11.48 28.48 -3.65
C ARG A 85 -10.71 27.20 -3.99
N PHE A 86 -9.38 27.25 -3.85
CA PHE A 86 -8.50 26.10 -4.07
C PHE A 86 -8.72 25.03 -3.01
N THR A 87 -8.95 25.44 -1.76
CA THR A 87 -9.36 24.51 -0.70
C THR A 87 -10.61 23.74 -1.11
N TYR A 88 -11.68 24.41 -1.53
CA TYR A 88 -12.92 23.75 -1.95
C TYR A 88 -12.73 22.87 -3.19
N ALA A 89 -12.00 23.35 -4.19
CA ALA A 89 -11.75 22.61 -5.44
C ALA A 89 -10.91 21.33 -5.22
N SER A 90 -10.01 21.33 -4.24
CA SER A 90 -9.15 20.17 -3.94
C SER A 90 -9.66 19.28 -2.80
N LEU A 91 -10.64 19.74 -2.01
CA LEU A 91 -11.08 19.05 -0.81
C LEU A 91 -11.55 17.62 -1.10
N HIS A 92 -12.38 17.44 -2.13
CA HIS A 92 -12.90 16.12 -2.50
C HIS A 92 -11.78 15.15 -2.89
N LEU A 93 -10.75 15.63 -3.61
CA LEU A 93 -9.58 14.82 -4.00
C LEU A 93 -8.74 14.42 -2.79
N LEU A 94 -8.57 15.33 -1.82
CA LEU A 94 -7.87 15.02 -0.57
C LEU A 94 -8.64 14.01 0.30
N LEU A 95 -9.97 14.03 0.23
CA LEU A 95 -10.84 13.13 0.99
C LEU A 95 -11.11 11.78 0.30
N GLN A 96 -10.72 11.62 -0.97
CA GLN A 96 -10.87 10.35 -1.71
C GLN A 96 -10.10 9.21 -1.06
N HIS A 97 -8.93 9.52 -0.49
CA HIS A 97 -8.04 8.56 0.14
C HIS A 97 -7.84 8.93 1.60
N LEU A 98 -8.55 8.24 2.49
CA LEU A 98 -8.36 8.41 3.93
C LEU A 98 -7.41 7.36 4.47
N CYS A 99 -6.60 7.78 5.42
CA CYS A 99 -5.67 6.93 6.14
C CYS A 99 -5.82 7.22 7.62
N VAL A 100 -6.10 6.19 8.41
CA VAL A 100 -6.40 6.32 9.85
C VAL A 100 -5.60 5.28 10.62
N LEU A 101 -5.08 5.67 11.78
CA LEU A 101 -4.40 4.71 12.65
C LEU A 101 -5.44 3.82 13.32
N ASP A 102 -5.14 2.54 13.43
CA ASP A 102 -5.94 1.58 14.16
C ASP A 102 -5.69 1.73 15.68
N THR A 103 -6.04 2.89 16.22
CA THR A 103 -6.08 3.20 17.66
C THR A 103 -7.51 3.57 18.05
N LEU A 104 -7.85 3.46 19.33
CA LEU A 104 -9.16 3.86 19.84
C LEU A 104 -9.47 5.32 19.51
N ASP A 105 -8.56 6.22 19.87
CA ASP A 105 -8.75 7.66 19.75
C ASP A 105 -8.94 8.07 18.28
N ASP A 106 -8.12 7.55 17.36
CA ASP A 106 -8.20 7.90 15.94
C ASP A 106 -9.47 7.36 15.27
N LEU A 107 -9.94 6.16 15.66
CA LEU A 107 -11.19 5.61 15.15
C LEU A 107 -12.42 6.37 15.68
N GLU A 108 -12.38 6.85 16.93
CA GLU A 108 -13.43 7.68 17.52
C GLU A 108 -13.45 9.10 16.95
N GLU A 109 -12.27 9.71 16.72
CA GLU A 109 -12.16 10.98 16.02
C GLU A 109 -12.69 10.86 14.59
N LEU A 110 -12.33 9.79 13.87
CA LEU A 110 -12.85 9.52 12.53
C LEU A 110 -14.38 9.41 12.55
N PHE A 111 -14.93 8.59 13.45
CA PHE A 111 -16.38 8.43 13.58
C PHE A 111 -17.08 9.77 13.86
N SER A 112 -16.55 10.56 14.78
CA SER A 112 -17.09 11.87 15.14
C SER A 112 -17.04 12.84 13.95
N CYS A 113 -15.92 12.87 13.22
CA CYS A 113 -15.75 13.71 12.04
C CYS A 113 -16.73 13.35 10.91
N LEU A 114 -16.97 12.06 10.69
CA LEU A 114 -17.87 11.57 9.63
C LEU A 114 -19.35 11.72 10.00
N SER A 115 -19.69 11.65 11.29
CA SER A 115 -21.07 11.78 11.76
C SER A 115 -21.59 13.22 11.69
N LEU A 116 -20.69 14.21 11.72
CA LEU A 116 -21.03 15.63 11.74
C LEU A 116 -21.05 16.28 10.35
N ASP A 117 -20.51 15.60 9.33
CA ASP A 117 -20.22 16.24 8.04
C ASP A 117 -20.47 15.32 6.86
N ASP A 118 -20.85 15.90 5.71
CA ASP A 118 -21.14 15.16 4.48
C ASP A 118 -19.88 14.75 3.70
N LYS A 119 -18.71 14.86 4.36
CA LYS A 119 -17.38 14.59 3.82
C LYS A 119 -17.18 13.13 3.42
N SER A 120 -17.89 12.21 4.04
CA SER A 120 -17.75 10.77 3.77
C SER A 120 -18.16 10.38 2.35
N ARG A 121 -18.96 11.21 1.66
CA ARG A 121 -19.42 10.97 0.29
C ARG A 121 -18.30 10.95 -0.74
N TYR A 122 -17.15 11.54 -0.44
CA TYR A 122 -16.02 11.62 -1.37
C TYR A 122 -15.03 10.47 -1.21
N THR A 123 -15.04 9.77 -0.08
CA THR A 123 -14.04 8.75 0.22
C THR A 123 -14.30 7.47 -0.56
N GLU A 124 -13.35 7.12 -1.42
CA GLU A 124 -13.39 5.88 -2.21
C GLU A 124 -12.41 4.83 -1.68
N SER A 125 -11.41 5.26 -0.90
CA SER A 125 -10.36 4.40 -0.38
C SER A 125 -10.07 4.71 1.09
N LEU A 126 -10.05 3.67 1.93
CA LEU A 126 -9.68 3.75 3.33
C LEU A 126 -8.48 2.85 3.60
N THR A 127 -7.46 3.39 4.26
CA THR A 127 -6.30 2.64 4.77
C THR A 127 -6.28 2.66 6.29
N LEU A 128 -6.42 1.49 6.91
CA LEU A 128 -6.23 1.26 8.34
C LEU A 128 -4.77 0.92 8.60
N LEU A 129 -4.10 1.77 9.37
CA LEU A 129 -2.70 1.61 9.73
C LEU A 129 -2.58 0.97 11.11
N HIS A 130 -2.17 -0.29 11.13
CA HIS A 130 -2.04 -1.06 12.34
C HIS A 130 -0.60 -1.05 12.85
N GLY A 131 -0.45 -0.91 14.16
CA GLY A 131 0.81 -1.04 14.87
C GLY A 131 0.56 -1.59 16.27
N ARG A 132 1.39 -2.53 16.70
CA ARG A 132 1.37 -3.03 18.07
C ARG A 132 2.34 -2.22 18.90
N TRP A 133 1.91 -1.80 20.08
CA TRP A 133 2.72 -0.97 20.96
C TRP A 133 3.37 -1.85 22.05
N PRO A 134 4.65 -1.63 22.38
CA PRO A 134 5.26 -2.34 23.49
C PRO A 134 4.50 -1.98 24.77
N VAL A 135 4.41 -2.93 25.72
CA VAL A 135 3.84 -2.72 27.05
C VAL A 135 5.00 -2.76 28.05
N CYS A 136 5.33 -1.62 28.65
CA CYS A 136 6.53 -1.44 29.46
C CYS A 136 6.22 -0.65 30.73
N ASP A 137 6.94 -0.95 31.80
CA ASP A 137 7.08 -0.05 32.94
C ASP A 137 7.98 1.14 32.59
N PHE A 138 8.11 2.11 33.51
CA PHE A 138 8.89 3.34 33.27
C PHE A 138 10.34 3.03 32.92
N GLN A 139 10.98 2.08 33.63
CA GLN A 139 12.38 1.76 33.43
C GLN A 139 12.62 1.14 32.06
N ARG A 140 11.78 0.17 31.66
CA ARG A 140 11.86 -0.48 30.35
C ARG A 140 11.51 0.47 29.23
N TRP A 141 10.51 1.35 29.42
CA TRP A 141 10.13 2.38 28.46
C TRP A 141 11.28 3.35 28.22
N ALA A 142 11.95 3.80 29.29
CA ALA A 142 13.05 4.76 29.26
C ALA A 142 14.31 4.25 28.56
N THR A 143 14.50 2.93 28.47
CA THR A 143 15.64 2.30 27.79
C THR A 143 15.21 1.51 26.55
N HIS A 144 13.95 1.68 26.09
CA HIS A 144 13.42 0.84 25.02
C HIS A 144 14.05 1.21 23.68
N PRO A 145 14.44 0.24 22.82
CA PRO A 145 15.03 0.53 21.52
C PRO A 145 14.09 1.29 20.56
N LEU A 146 12.78 1.23 20.80
CA LEU A 146 11.77 1.94 20.00
C LEU A 146 11.45 3.36 20.49
N GLN A 147 12.10 3.81 21.57
CA GLN A 147 11.96 5.16 22.10
C GLN A 147 12.49 6.21 21.10
N LEU A 148 12.00 7.44 21.18
CA LEU A 148 12.45 8.53 20.32
C LEU A 148 13.64 9.26 20.93
N ASN A 149 14.85 8.76 20.72
CA ASN A 149 16.07 9.39 21.25
C ASN A 149 16.33 10.82 20.71
N GLU A 150 15.82 11.13 19.51
CA GLU A 150 16.06 12.39 18.79
C GLU A 150 15.43 13.63 19.46
N SER A 151 14.43 13.44 20.34
CA SER A 151 13.67 14.54 20.97
C SER A 151 13.99 14.75 22.45
N LEU A 152 14.97 14.04 23.02
CA LEU A 152 15.17 13.95 24.46
C LEU A 152 16.26 14.91 25.01
N PRO A 153 16.00 15.62 26.12
CA PRO A 153 17.05 16.15 26.97
C PRO A 153 17.83 14.99 27.61
N GLN A 154 19.15 15.12 27.75
CA GLN A 154 20.08 14.07 28.22
C GLN A 154 19.85 13.56 29.66
N THR A 155 18.85 14.06 30.39
CA THR A 155 18.58 13.69 31.79
C THR A 155 17.17 13.09 31.95
N ALA A 156 17.12 11.82 32.36
CA ALA A 156 15.89 11.03 32.54
C ALA A 156 14.99 11.50 33.71
N SER A 157 15.34 12.60 34.37
CA SER A 157 14.66 13.17 35.56
C SER A 157 13.87 14.44 35.25
N SER A 158 13.73 14.82 33.98
CA SER A 158 12.94 15.99 33.59
C SER A 158 11.43 15.73 33.73
N PRO A 159 10.61 16.71 34.17
CA PRO A 159 9.16 16.56 34.26
C PRO A 159 8.50 16.17 32.92
N LYS A 160 9.15 16.47 31.79
CA LYS A 160 8.70 16.05 30.46
C LYS A 160 8.74 14.53 30.26
N TRP A 161 9.72 13.85 30.84
CA TRP A 161 9.81 12.38 30.78
C TRP A 161 8.66 11.73 31.53
N THR A 162 8.34 12.25 32.71
CA THR A 162 7.21 11.77 33.50
C THR A 162 5.89 12.01 32.77
N ASP A 163 5.67 13.19 32.19
CA ASP A 163 4.45 13.50 31.41
C ASP A 163 4.32 12.58 30.18
N ALA A 164 5.38 12.41 29.39
CA ALA A 164 5.37 11.54 28.21
C ALA A 164 5.09 10.07 28.59
N PHE A 165 5.71 9.56 29.67
CA PHE A 165 5.42 8.22 30.14
C PHE A 165 3.98 8.07 30.67
N GLN A 166 3.45 9.08 31.36
CA GLN A 166 2.05 9.07 31.81
C GLN A 166 1.09 8.97 30.62
N ARG A 167 1.33 9.73 29.55
CA ARG A 167 0.55 9.65 28.30
C ARG A 167 0.69 8.29 27.63
N TYR A 168 1.91 7.75 27.53
CA TYR A 168 2.16 6.40 27.03
C TYR A 168 1.40 5.34 27.84
N ARG A 169 1.44 5.42 29.17
CA ARG A 169 0.77 4.48 30.06
C ARG A 169 -0.74 4.51 29.85
N LEU A 170 -1.34 5.71 29.84
CA LEU A 170 -2.77 5.87 29.57
C LEU A 170 -3.16 5.33 28.19
N PHE A 171 -2.36 5.63 27.17
CA PHE A 171 -2.56 5.13 25.82
C PHE A 171 -2.54 3.59 25.77
N VAL A 172 -1.52 2.95 26.35
CA VAL A 172 -1.41 1.48 26.36
C VAL A 172 -2.51 0.84 27.20
N GLU A 173 -2.89 1.44 28.33
CA GLU A 173 -4.01 0.97 29.17
C GLU A 173 -5.35 1.03 28.41
N ASN A 174 -5.57 2.08 27.62
CA ASN A 174 -6.77 2.18 26.77
C ASN A 174 -6.75 1.14 25.65
N GLU A 175 -5.65 1.01 24.91
CA GLU A 175 -5.51 0.01 23.85
C GLU A 175 -5.64 -1.43 24.38
N ALA A 176 -5.17 -1.71 25.60
CA ALA A 176 -5.28 -3.02 26.22
C ALA A 176 -6.73 -3.39 26.61
N ARG A 177 -7.64 -2.41 26.73
CA ARG A 177 -9.07 -2.65 26.99
C ARG A 177 -9.87 -3.00 25.74
N ARG A 178 -9.27 -2.91 24.56
CA ARG A 178 -9.92 -3.26 23.30
C ARG A 178 -10.33 -4.72 23.30
N THR A 179 -11.56 -4.98 22.88
CA THR A 179 -12.05 -6.33 22.60
C THR A 179 -12.32 -6.46 21.11
N THR A 180 -12.15 -7.67 20.56
CA THR A 180 -12.43 -7.94 19.15
C THR A 180 -13.87 -7.58 18.77
N HIS A 181 -14.82 -7.78 19.70
CA HIS A 181 -16.23 -7.48 19.45
C HIS A 181 -16.50 -5.97 19.35
N ASP A 182 -15.92 -5.19 20.27
CA ASP A 182 -16.07 -3.73 20.26
C ASP A 182 -15.40 -3.11 19.04
N ASP A 183 -14.21 -3.61 18.67
CA ASP A 183 -13.48 -3.17 17.49
C ASP A 183 -14.26 -3.47 16.21
N LEU A 184 -14.81 -4.68 16.08
CA LEU A 184 -15.65 -5.05 14.94
C LEU A 184 -16.89 -4.16 14.85
N THR A 185 -17.55 -3.89 15.99
CA THR A 185 -18.72 -3.01 16.05
C THR A 185 -18.38 -1.57 15.66
N ARG A 186 -17.25 -1.04 16.15
CA ARG A 186 -16.77 0.32 15.84
C ARG A 186 -16.39 0.43 14.37
N LEU A 187 -15.59 -0.52 13.85
CA LEU A 187 -15.20 -0.56 12.45
C LEU A 187 -16.41 -0.65 11.53
N LYS A 188 -17.40 -1.48 11.86
CA LYS A 188 -18.64 -1.57 11.10
C LYS A 188 -19.34 -0.22 10.99
N LYS A 189 -19.55 0.47 12.13
CA LYS A 189 -20.17 1.79 12.17
C LYS A 189 -19.42 2.81 11.33
N VAL A 190 -18.09 2.83 11.42
CA VAL A 190 -17.25 3.73 10.62
C VAL A 190 -17.37 3.43 9.12
N LEU A 191 -17.29 2.15 8.74
CA LEU A 191 -17.30 1.74 7.34
C LEU A 191 -18.65 1.99 6.67
N GLU A 192 -19.76 1.85 7.40
CA GLU A 192 -21.12 2.17 6.92
C GLU A 192 -21.32 3.65 6.59
N LEU A 193 -20.50 4.55 7.17
CA LEU A 193 -20.57 5.99 6.88
C LEU A 193 -19.99 6.35 5.51
N PHE A 194 -19.29 5.43 4.82
CA PHE A 194 -18.66 5.70 3.52
C PHE A 194 -19.44 5.09 2.35
N PRO A 195 -20.43 5.81 1.78
CA PRO A 195 -21.32 5.27 0.75
C PRO A 195 -20.62 4.97 -0.59
N ARG A 196 -19.41 5.51 -0.80
CA ARG A 196 -18.62 5.31 -2.03
C ARG A 196 -17.33 4.50 -1.81
N LEU A 197 -17.16 3.87 -0.66
CA LEU A 197 -15.96 3.11 -0.36
C LEU A 197 -15.82 1.92 -1.31
N ARG A 198 -14.78 1.92 -2.14
CA ARG A 198 -14.48 0.88 -3.12
C ARG A 198 -13.24 0.08 -2.74
N GLN A 199 -12.30 0.71 -2.03
CA GLN A 199 -11.04 0.09 -1.64
C GLN A 199 -10.85 0.15 -0.12
N LEU A 200 -10.53 -1.00 0.46
CA LEU A 200 -10.11 -1.11 1.85
C LEU A 200 -8.70 -1.68 1.92
N THR A 201 -7.83 -1.00 2.66
CA THR A 201 -6.45 -1.42 2.85
C THR A 201 -6.17 -1.58 4.34
N VAL A 202 -5.62 -2.71 4.75
CA VAL A 202 -5.04 -2.92 6.07
C VAL A 202 -3.54 -2.96 5.89
N SER A 203 -2.80 -2.13 6.63
CA SER A 203 -1.37 -1.99 6.41
C SER A 203 -0.63 -1.82 7.72
N HIS A 204 0.60 -2.31 7.80
CA HIS A 204 1.45 -1.97 8.92
C HIS A 204 1.86 -0.51 8.84
N LEU A 205 1.87 0.15 10.00
CA LEU A 205 2.28 1.55 10.13
C LEU A 205 3.68 1.82 9.54
N HIS A 206 4.63 0.90 9.73
CA HIS A 206 6.00 1.05 9.27
C HIS A 206 6.19 0.91 7.74
N THR A 207 5.19 0.39 7.00
CA THR A 207 5.29 0.27 5.53
C THR A 207 5.10 1.59 4.80
N LYS A 208 4.60 2.63 5.49
CA LYS A 208 4.38 3.99 4.97
C LYS A 208 5.50 4.96 5.34
N GLY A 209 6.62 4.45 5.84
CA GLY A 209 7.84 5.19 6.12
C GLY A 209 8.35 4.92 7.54
N TRP A 210 9.65 4.69 7.65
CA TRP A 210 10.39 4.91 8.89
C TRP A 210 10.78 6.39 8.96
N ARG A 211 11.04 6.87 10.18
CA ARG A 211 11.47 8.23 10.53
C ARG A 211 12.13 9.05 9.39
N PRO A 212 11.75 10.34 9.19
CA PRO A 212 10.62 11.09 9.76
C PRO A 212 9.41 11.13 8.80
N VAL A 213 9.21 10.10 7.97
CA VAL A 213 8.15 10.07 6.97
C VAL A 213 7.03 9.17 7.46
N GLY A 214 5.86 9.74 7.74
CA GLY A 214 4.67 9.00 8.18
C GLY A 214 3.43 9.89 8.23
N PRO A 215 2.23 9.31 8.43
CA PRO A 215 1.00 10.09 8.60
C PRO A 215 1.12 11.07 9.76
N GLN A 216 0.47 12.24 9.65
CA GLN A 216 0.61 13.29 10.66
C GLN A 216 0.08 12.87 12.03
N GLN A 217 -1.01 12.09 12.11
CA GLN A 217 -1.47 11.54 13.39
C GLN A 217 -0.41 10.68 14.04
N TYR A 218 0.27 9.84 13.25
CA TYR A 218 1.29 8.95 13.79
C TYR A 218 2.45 9.76 14.35
N ILE A 219 2.94 10.76 13.61
CA ILE A 219 4.00 11.64 14.07
C ILE A 219 3.58 12.34 15.37
N HIS A 220 2.35 12.87 15.42
CA HIS A 220 1.82 13.55 16.58
C HIS A 220 1.73 12.63 17.80
N LEU A 221 1.14 11.44 17.66
CA LEU A 221 1.06 10.44 18.72
C LEU A 221 2.47 10.08 19.22
N ARG A 222 3.41 9.81 18.31
CA ARG A 222 4.80 9.51 18.65
C ARG A 222 5.47 10.62 19.44
N GLU A 223 5.24 11.88 19.07
CA GLU A 223 5.78 13.06 19.77
C GLU A 223 5.18 13.24 21.17
N GLN A 224 3.98 12.72 21.42
CA GLN A 224 3.33 12.76 22.73
C GLN A 224 3.78 11.64 23.66
N ILE A 225 3.89 10.40 23.15
CA ILE A 225 4.16 9.20 23.97
C ILE A 225 5.61 8.71 23.91
N TRP A 226 6.42 9.31 23.02
CA TRP A 226 7.84 9.02 22.78
C TRP A 226 8.19 7.55 22.53
N MET A 227 7.24 6.80 21.99
CA MET A 227 7.39 5.38 21.67
C MET A 227 6.97 5.15 20.22
N SER A 228 7.63 4.22 19.54
CA SER A 228 7.21 3.72 18.22
C SER A 228 6.55 2.34 18.40
N PRO A 229 5.62 1.94 17.52
CA PRO A 229 5.12 0.57 17.56
C PRO A 229 6.25 -0.40 17.21
N CYS A 230 6.06 -1.64 17.63
CA CYS A 230 6.90 -2.77 17.30
C CYS A 230 6.95 -3.01 15.78
N ILE A 231 8.06 -3.63 15.38
CA ILE A 231 8.47 -3.82 13.97
C ILE A 231 9.01 -5.24 13.83
N SER A 232 8.67 -6.11 14.78
CA SER A 232 9.20 -7.45 14.82
C SER A 232 8.55 -8.32 13.76
N ASP A 233 9.37 -9.21 13.22
CA ASP A 233 9.02 -10.15 12.17
C ASP A 233 7.84 -11.08 12.48
N SER A 234 7.53 -11.23 13.77
CA SER A 234 6.41 -12.01 14.30
C SER A 234 5.06 -11.28 14.28
N GLU A 235 5.03 -9.99 13.94
CA GLU A 235 3.80 -9.21 13.99
C GLU A 235 2.99 -9.38 12.71
N SER A 236 1.88 -10.07 12.86
CA SER A 236 0.90 -10.31 11.81
C SER A 236 -0.23 -9.28 11.92
N LEU A 237 -0.73 -8.79 10.77
CA LEU A 237 -1.99 -8.06 10.63
C LEU A 237 -3.23 -8.93 10.90
N GLY A 238 -3.05 -10.14 11.42
CA GLY A 238 -4.06 -11.18 11.52
C GLY A 238 -5.38 -10.78 12.15
N ALA A 239 -5.35 -10.20 13.35
CA ALA A 239 -6.57 -9.86 14.10
C ALA A 239 -7.42 -8.78 13.40
N ILE A 240 -6.76 -7.71 12.91
CA ILE A 240 -7.44 -6.64 12.18
C ILE A 240 -7.90 -7.12 10.79
N ALA A 241 -7.08 -7.93 10.11
CA ALA A 241 -7.47 -8.55 8.84
C ALA A 241 -8.70 -9.46 9.02
N GLN A 242 -8.73 -10.30 10.06
CA GLN A 242 -9.90 -11.13 10.38
C GLN A 242 -11.13 -10.27 10.60
N SER A 243 -11.03 -9.20 11.40
CA SER A 243 -12.14 -8.28 11.66
C SER A 243 -12.66 -7.65 10.37
N VAL A 244 -11.76 -7.21 9.48
CA VAL A 244 -12.13 -6.69 8.16
C VAL A 244 -12.81 -7.76 7.31
N LEU A 245 -12.25 -8.97 7.23
CA LEU A 245 -12.82 -10.07 6.45
C LEU A 245 -14.22 -10.45 6.93
N THR A 246 -14.46 -10.47 8.25
CA THR A 246 -15.79 -10.72 8.83
C THR A 246 -16.80 -9.63 8.45
N LEU A 247 -16.36 -8.37 8.30
CA LEU A 247 -17.24 -7.26 7.94
C LEU A 247 -17.49 -7.14 6.43
N LEU A 248 -16.55 -7.58 5.59
CA LEU A 248 -16.63 -7.39 4.15
C LEU A 248 -17.97 -7.82 3.53
N PRO A 249 -18.59 -8.97 3.86
CA PRO A 249 -19.90 -9.35 3.31
C PRO A 249 -21.00 -8.29 3.47
N THR A 250 -20.90 -7.43 4.48
CA THR A 250 -21.86 -6.32 4.73
C THR A 250 -21.53 -5.05 3.94
N LEU A 251 -20.34 -4.94 3.35
CA LEU A 251 -19.81 -3.78 2.64
C LEU A 251 -19.83 -4.02 1.12
N SER A 252 -21.02 -3.96 0.53
CA SER A 252 -21.26 -4.31 -0.87
C SER A 252 -20.54 -3.41 -1.89
N SER A 253 -20.20 -2.18 -1.53
CA SER A 253 -19.49 -1.24 -2.40
C SER A 253 -17.99 -1.55 -2.54
N VAL A 254 -17.41 -2.28 -1.58
CA VAL A 254 -15.98 -2.57 -1.55
C VAL A 254 -15.65 -3.67 -2.54
N GLN A 255 -14.79 -3.37 -3.50
CA GLN A 255 -14.38 -4.27 -4.58
C GLN A 255 -12.88 -4.61 -4.53
N HIS A 256 -12.09 -3.77 -3.85
CA HIS A 256 -10.64 -3.92 -3.75
C HIS A 256 -10.23 -4.08 -2.28
N LEU A 257 -9.55 -5.19 -1.99
CA LEU A 257 -8.95 -5.44 -0.67
C LEU A 257 -7.43 -5.52 -0.81
N ALA A 258 -6.72 -4.78 0.04
CA ALA A 258 -5.27 -4.87 0.15
C ALA A 258 -4.84 -5.11 1.60
N ILE A 259 -3.93 -6.07 1.79
CA ILE A 259 -3.25 -6.35 3.05
C ILE A 259 -1.76 -6.07 2.81
N ASP A 260 -1.38 -4.83 3.10
CA ASP A 260 -0.03 -4.29 2.91
C ASP A 260 0.78 -4.45 4.20
N GLY A 261 1.08 -5.69 4.54
CA GLY A 261 1.87 -6.08 5.71
C GLY A 261 1.98 -7.60 5.85
N ARG A 262 2.61 -8.06 6.93
CA ARG A 262 2.77 -9.49 7.19
C ARG A 262 1.42 -10.08 7.59
N LEU A 263 1.01 -11.15 6.93
CA LEU A 263 -0.24 -11.85 7.24
C LEU A 263 0.05 -13.32 7.52
N ASN A 264 -0.19 -13.73 8.77
CA ASN A 264 -0.20 -15.12 9.18
C ASN A 264 -1.61 -15.70 9.02
N LEU A 265 -1.78 -16.66 8.11
CA LEU A 265 -3.08 -17.22 7.76
C LEU A 265 -3.72 -18.06 8.87
N SER A 266 -2.95 -18.53 9.85
CA SER A 266 -3.49 -19.23 11.02
C SER A 266 -4.43 -18.35 11.86
N SER A 267 -4.27 -17.03 11.77
CA SER A 267 -5.13 -16.05 12.46
C SER A 267 -6.49 -15.84 11.79
N ILE A 268 -6.67 -16.30 10.55
CA ILE A 268 -7.92 -16.09 9.80
C ILE A 268 -8.84 -17.28 10.02
N THR A 269 -9.82 -17.19 10.92
CA THR A 269 -10.68 -18.31 11.35
C THR A 269 -11.94 -18.46 10.50
N ASP A 270 -12.56 -17.34 10.11
CA ASP A 270 -13.85 -17.38 9.45
C ASP A 270 -13.66 -17.36 7.93
N ILE A 271 -14.00 -18.48 7.31
CA ILE A 271 -13.91 -18.66 5.85
C ILE A 271 -15.33 -18.61 5.32
N THR A 272 -15.83 -17.40 5.09
CA THR A 272 -17.11 -17.17 4.41
C THR A 272 -16.84 -16.65 3.00
N PRO A 273 -17.64 -17.06 1.98
CA PRO A 273 -17.49 -16.51 0.64
C PRO A 273 -17.81 -15.01 0.58
N ILE A 274 -16.91 -14.24 -0.04
CA ILE A 274 -16.95 -12.79 -0.23
C ILE A 274 -16.97 -12.53 -1.74
N ILE A 275 -18.18 -12.39 -2.29
CA ILE A 275 -18.43 -12.40 -3.73
C ILE A 275 -18.18 -11.06 -4.44
N GLN A 276 -18.12 -9.95 -3.71
CA GLN A 276 -18.03 -8.60 -4.29
C GLN A 276 -16.58 -8.17 -4.54
N ILE A 277 -15.61 -8.82 -3.90
CA ILE A 277 -14.19 -8.49 -4.07
C ILE A 277 -13.72 -9.04 -5.42
N THR A 278 -13.23 -8.13 -6.26
CA THR A 278 -12.70 -8.45 -7.60
C THR A 278 -11.19 -8.31 -7.67
N SER A 279 -10.58 -7.62 -6.71
CA SER A 279 -9.15 -7.41 -6.62
C SER A 279 -8.66 -7.65 -5.21
N LEU A 280 -7.74 -8.61 -5.05
CA LEU A 280 -7.09 -8.93 -3.78
C LEU A 280 -5.59 -8.76 -3.90
N LYS A 281 -5.00 -8.01 -2.96
CA LYS A 281 -3.55 -7.90 -2.82
C LYS A 281 -3.14 -8.28 -1.40
N MET A 282 -2.22 -9.23 -1.27
CA MET A 282 -1.60 -9.58 0.00
C MET A 282 -0.08 -9.53 -0.18
N LYS A 283 0.57 -8.52 0.43
CA LYS A 283 1.96 -8.18 0.11
C LYS A 283 2.98 -9.16 0.72
N ALA A 284 2.70 -9.70 1.90
CA ALA A 284 3.65 -10.49 2.67
C ALA A 284 2.93 -11.60 3.45
N VAL A 285 2.46 -12.62 2.73
CA VAL A 285 1.82 -13.81 3.30
C VAL A 285 2.88 -14.71 3.92
N GLN A 286 2.71 -15.02 5.20
CA GLN A 286 3.49 -16.01 5.91
C GLN A 286 2.77 -17.36 5.78
N LEU A 287 3.44 -18.32 5.12
CA LEU A 287 2.94 -19.66 4.89
C LEU A 287 3.85 -20.66 5.61
N ALA A 288 3.29 -21.44 6.53
CA ALA A 288 3.96 -22.63 7.04
C ALA A 288 3.68 -23.85 6.15
N SER A 289 4.49 -24.91 6.26
CA SER A 289 4.35 -26.12 5.45
C SER A 289 2.97 -26.80 5.59
N TRP A 290 2.34 -26.68 6.76
CA TRP A 290 1.03 -27.23 7.09
C TRP A 290 -0.15 -26.31 6.73
N ASP A 291 0.10 -25.05 6.34
CA ASP A 291 -0.95 -24.05 6.06
C ASP A 291 -1.49 -24.09 4.63
N ARG A 292 -1.09 -25.06 3.80
CA ARG A 292 -1.44 -25.09 2.36
C ARG A 292 -2.94 -25.07 2.10
N GLU A 293 -3.70 -25.91 2.81
CA GLU A 293 -5.16 -25.99 2.63
C GLU A 293 -5.85 -24.74 3.19
N ARG A 294 -5.31 -24.14 4.26
CA ARG A 294 -5.81 -22.87 4.81
C ARG A 294 -5.58 -21.72 3.83
N PHE A 295 -4.40 -21.66 3.22
CA PHE A 295 -4.09 -20.70 2.16
C PHE A 295 -5.08 -20.80 1.01
N LEU A 296 -5.31 -22.01 0.49
CA LEU A 296 -6.29 -22.21 -0.57
C LEU A 296 -7.68 -21.78 -0.13
N SER A 297 -8.10 -22.18 1.07
CA SER A 297 -9.40 -21.79 1.63
C SER A 297 -9.56 -20.27 1.69
N VAL A 298 -8.54 -19.54 2.16
CA VAL A 298 -8.55 -18.06 2.20
C VAL A 298 -8.62 -17.45 0.81
N ILE A 299 -7.87 -17.98 -0.17
CA ILE A 299 -7.93 -17.49 -1.56
C ILE A 299 -9.32 -17.76 -2.18
N HIS A 300 -9.87 -18.95 -1.92
CA HIS A 300 -11.18 -19.38 -2.41
C HIS A 300 -12.37 -18.71 -1.70
N MET A 301 -12.13 -17.96 -0.61
CA MET A 301 -13.13 -17.03 -0.06
C MET A 301 -13.58 -16.01 -1.08
N PHE A 302 -12.79 -15.71 -2.11
CA PHE A 302 -13.09 -14.66 -3.08
C PHE A 302 -13.37 -15.23 -4.48
N PRO A 303 -14.55 -15.83 -4.73
CA PRO A 303 -14.83 -16.54 -5.98
C PRO A 303 -14.89 -15.62 -7.21
N SER A 304 -15.14 -14.32 -7.02
CA SER A 304 -15.27 -13.34 -8.10
C SER A 304 -13.96 -12.61 -8.45
N LEU A 305 -12.82 -13.07 -7.93
CA LEU A 305 -11.53 -12.44 -8.18
C LEU A 305 -11.19 -12.40 -9.67
N ARG A 306 -10.87 -11.19 -10.12
CA ARG A 306 -10.28 -10.89 -11.43
C ARG A 306 -8.78 -10.61 -11.32
N GLU A 307 -8.35 -10.11 -10.17
CA GLU A 307 -6.98 -9.72 -9.92
C GLU A 307 -6.51 -10.25 -8.57
N LEU A 308 -5.42 -11.00 -8.59
CA LEU A 308 -4.81 -11.55 -7.40
C LEU A 308 -3.32 -11.21 -7.39
N ALA A 309 -2.87 -10.49 -6.36
CA ALA A 309 -1.47 -10.19 -6.13
C ALA A 309 -1.03 -10.77 -4.78
N LEU A 310 -0.05 -11.67 -4.80
CA LEU A 310 0.47 -12.36 -3.63
C LEU A 310 1.97 -12.15 -3.54
N GLY A 311 2.46 -11.65 -2.41
CA GLY A 311 3.86 -11.71 -2.04
C GLY A 311 4.03 -12.57 -0.80
N PHE A 312 5.14 -13.31 -0.70
CA PHE A 312 5.41 -14.21 0.42
C PHE A 312 6.62 -13.76 1.23
N THR A 313 6.61 -14.07 2.52
CA THR A 313 7.76 -13.81 3.42
C THR A 313 8.68 -15.02 3.53
N SER A 314 8.13 -16.23 3.49
CA SER A 314 8.90 -17.47 3.58
C SER A 314 9.38 -17.91 2.21
N THR A 315 10.68 -18.16 2.10
CA THR A 315 11.35 -18.68 0.91
C THR A 315 11.48 -20.20 0.95
N GLU A 316 10.94 -20.92 1.93
CA GLU A 316 11.19 -22.37 2.02
C GLU A 316 9.97 -23.24 1.75
N VAL A 317 8.79 -22.62 1.64
CA VAL A 317 7.53 -23.36 1.48
C VAL A 317 7.07 -23.31 0.03
N LEU A 318 6.91 -24.49 -0.57
CA LEU A 318 6.31 -24.64 -1.89
C LEU A 318 4.86 -24.15 -1.87
N VAL A 319 4.58 -23.09 -2.61
CA VAL A 319 3.24 -22.49 -2.70
C VAL A 319 2.40 -23.29 -3.68
N PRO A 320 1.19 -23.75 -3.30
CA PRO A 320 0.33 -24.59 -4.15
C PRO A 320 -0.43 -23.76 -5.19
N VAL A 321 0.28 -22.98 -6.02
CA VAL A 321 -0.34 -22.06 -7.00
C VAL A 321 -1.15 -22.79 -8.07
N ASP A 322 -0.77 -24.03 -8.40
CA ASP A 322 -1.51 -24.84 -9.37
C ASP A 322 -2.89 -25.25 -8.90
N LYS A 323 -3.13 -25.23 -7.58
CA LYS A 323 -4.42 -25.49 -6.97
C LYS A 323 -5.31 -24.24 -6.87
N ILE A 324 -4.82 -23.06 -7.24
CA ILE A 324 -5.65 -21.85 -7.30
C ILE A 324 -6.62 -21.98 -8.47
N SER A 325 -7.91 -22.06 -8.14
CA SER A 325 -9.00 -22.23 -9.09
C SER A 325 -9.97 -21.06 -8.94
N LEU A 326 -9.77 -20.03 -9.76
CA LEU A 326 -10.53 -18.78 -9.73
C LEU A 326 -11.04 -18.50 -11.15
N PRO A 327 -12.31 -18.78 -11.47
CA PRO A 327 -12.81 -18.86 -12.85
C PRO A 327 -12.77 -17.52 -13.59
N PHE A 328 -12.77 -16.40 -12.87
CA PHE A 328 -12.78 -15.06 -13.44
C PHE A 328 -11.41 -14.37 -13.42
N LEU A 329 -10.35 -15.09 -13.02
CA LEU A 329 -9.03 -14.52 -12.83
C LEU A 329 -8.40 -14.10 -14.16
N LYS A 330 -8.08 -12.81 -14.26
CA LYS A 330 -7.45 -12.19 -15.43
C LYS A 330 -6.02 -11.76 -15.16
N ARG A 331 -5.67 -11.43 -13.91
CA ARG A 331 -4.32 -11.04 -13.53
C ARG A 331 -3.89 -11.80 -12.29
N LEU A 332 -2.75 -12.49 -12.38
CA LEU A 332 -2.09 -13.15 -11.27
C LEU A 332 -0.68 -12.59 -11.13
N SER A 333 -0.40 -11.91 -10.02
CA SER A 333 0.93 -11.42 -9.67
C SER A 333 1.47 -12.19 -8.47
N LEU A 334 2.63 -12.82 -8.61
CA LEU A 334 3.27 -13.59 -7.56
C LEU A 334 4.67 -13.03 -7.30
N HIS A 335 4.98 -12.73 -6.03
CA HIS A 335 6.24 -12.14 -5.61
C HIS A 335 6.91 -12.99 -4.51
N ARG A 336 8.23 -13.15 -4.56
CA ARG A 336 9.01 -13.90 -3.54
C ARG A 336 8.52 -15.33 -3.35
N LEU A 337 8.37 -16.05 -4.46
CA LEU A 337 7.65 -17.31 -4.57
C LEU A 337 8.62 -18.50 -4.68
N TYR A 338 8.33 -19.60 -3.98
CA TYR A 338 8.93 -20.92 -4.25
C TYR A 338 7.91 -21.84 -4.91
N VAL A 339 8.20 -22.28 -6.13
CA VAL A 339 7.25 -22.99 -6.99
C VAL A 339 7.95 -24.00 -7.89
N SER A 340 7.22 -24.96 -8.48
CA SER A 340 7.75 -25.77 -9.58
C SER A 340 7.34 -25.21 -10.93
N GLU A 341 8.16 -25.44 -11.97
CA GLU A 341 7.82 -25.11 -13.36
C GLU A 341 6.45 -25.69 -13.73
N THR A 342 6.23 -26.96 -13.36
CA THR A 342 4.97 -27.68 -13.64
C THR A 342 3.76 -27.03 -12.99
N ALA A 343 3.90 -26.44 -11.80
CA ALA A 343 2.81 -25.78 -11.12
C ALA A 343 2.44 -24.46 -11.83
N LEU A 344 3.43 -23.67 -12.25
CA LEU A 344 3.20 -22.45 -13.04
C LEU A 344 2.53 -22.75 -14.38
N LEU A 345 2.97 -23.79 -15.08
CA LEU A 345 2.35 -24.18 -16.36
C LEU A 345 0.90 -24.62 -16.19
N ARG A 346 0.58 -25.38 -15.13
CA ARG A 346 -0.81 -25.74 -14.81
C ARG A 346 -1.70 -24.53 -14.55
N VAL A 347 -1.16 -23.45 -13.96
CA VAL A 347 -1.91 -22.20 -13.79
C VAL A 347 -2.33 -21.63 -15.14
N LEU A 348 -1.40 -21.58 -16.10
CA LEU A 348 -1.64 -21.08 -17.45
C LEU A 348 -2.59 -22.00 -18.26
N GLU A 349 -2.49 -23.32 -18.06
CA GLU A 349 -3.39 -24.31 -18.69
C GLU A 349 -4.83 -24.15 -18.19
N ARG A 350 -5.01 -23.98 -16.87
CA ARG A 350 -6.32 -23.87 -16.23
C ARG A 350 -6.99 -22.53 -16.43
N ASN A 351 -6.21 -21.46 -16.60
CA ASN A 351 -6.72 -20.10 -16.72
C ASN A 351 -6.22 -19.49 -18.04
N PRO A 352 -6.81 -19.84 -19.19
CA PRO A 352 -6.30 -19.43 -20.49
C PRO A 352 -6.36 -17.92 -20.74
N GLN A 353 -7.05 -17.13 -19.92
CA GLN A 353 -7.10 -15.67 -20.05
C GLN A 353 -6.24 -14.95 -19.01
N VAL A 354 -5.45 -15.67 -18.21
CA VAL A 354 -4.67 -15.06 -17.13
C VAL A 354 -3.38 -14.44 -17.68
N SER A 355 -3.15 -13.18 -17.33
CA SER A 355 -1.83 -12.57 -17.38
C SER A 355 -1.08 -12.91 -16.09
N LEU A 356 0.08 -13.53 -16.24
CA LEU A 356 0.93 -14.00 -15.15
C LEU A 356 2.14 -13.08 -14.99
N HIS A 357 2.21 -12.40 -13.85
CA HIS A 357 3.36 -11.61 -13.46
C HIS A 357 4.12 -12.30 -12.33
N LEU A 358 5.42 -12.56 -12.53
CA LEU A 358 6.29 -13.17 -11.53
C LEU A 358 7.43 -12.21 -11.17
N SER A 359 7.66 -12.03 -9.88
CA SER A 359 8.76 -11.20 -9.38
C SER A 359 9.53 -11.91 -8.27
N ASP A 360 10.85 -11.89 -8.34
CA ASP A 360 11.73 -12.55 -7.34
C ASP A 360 11.32 -13.99 -7.03
N ALA A 361 11.28 -14.86 -8.04
CA ALA A 361 10.76 -16.23 -7.91
C ALA A 361 11.88 -17.28 -7.97
N THR A 362 11.70 -18.39 -7.25
CA THR A 362 12.61 -19.54 -7.23
C THR A 362 11.89 -20.81 -7.69
N LEU A 363 12.42 -21.46 -8.73
CA LEU A 363 12.00 -22.79 -9.15
C LEU A 363 12.64 -23.85 -8.27
N VAL A 364 11.83 -24.54 -7.48
CA VAL A 364 12.24 -25.72 -6.71
C VAL A 364 12.53 -26.90 -7.64
N ARG A 365 11.82 -26.97 -8.77
CA ARG A 365 12.00 -27.98 -9.83
C ARG A 365 11.74 -27.37 -11.20
N GLY A 366 12.57 -27.71 -12.18
CA GLY A 366 12.50 -27.21 -13.56
C GLY A 366 13.37 -25.98 -13.79
N HIS A 367 13.28 -25.43 -14.99
CA HIS A 367 14.16 -24.36 -15.46
C HIS A 367 13.36 -23.19 -16.04
N TRP A 368 13.91 -21.97 -15.94
CA TRP A 368 13.23 -20.78 -16.43
C TRP A 368 13.16 -20.71 -17.96
N ASP A 369 14.18 -21.24 -18.65
CA ASP A 369 14.19 -21.35 -20.11
C ASP A 369 13.14 -22.35 -20.59
N THR A 370 13.05 -23.53 -19.98
CA THR A 370 12.00 -24.51 -20.29
C THR A 370 10.61 -23.97 -20.00
N PHE A 371 10.41 -23.31 -18.86
CA PHE A 371 9.15 -22.63 -18.53
C PHE A 371 8.74 -21.64 -19.63
N CYS A 372 9.63 -20.70 -19.99
CA CYS A 372 9.32 -19.65 -20.97
C CYS A 372 9.06 -20.23 -22.36
N HIS A 373 9.86 -21.22 -22.79
CA HIS A 373 9.65 -21.91 -24.07
C HIS A 373 8.29 -22.62 -24.12
N ARG A 374 7.92 -23.31 -23.04
CA ARG A 374 6.65 -24.06 -22.97
C ARG A 374 5.46 -23.11 -22.93
N ALA A 375 5.53 -22.05 -22.12
CA ALA A 375 4.47 -21.06 -22.08
C ALA A 375 4.30 -20.35 -23.43
N ARG A 376 5.39 -20.07 -24.16
CA ARG A 376 5.33 -19.55 -25.53
C ARG A 376 4.66 -20.54 -26.49
N ARG A 377 5.00 -21.83 -26.43
CA ARG A 377 4.34 -22.88 -27.24
C ARG A 377 2.85 -23.01 -26.96
N MET A 378 2.42 -22.66 -25.75
CA MET A 378 0.99 -22.58 -25.38
C MET A 378 0.30 -21.30 -25.88
N GLY A 379 1.02 -20.40 -26.57
CA GLY A 379 0.51 -19.09 -26.98
C GLY A 379 0.33 -18.11 -25.81
N LYS A 380 1.03 -18.34 -24.69
CA LYS A 380 0.92 -17.53 -23.45
C LYS A 380 2.13 -16.63 -23.21
N GLY A 381 3.06 -16.54 -24.15
CA GLY A 381 4.28 -15.76 -23.98
C GLY A 381 4.00 -14.29 -23.68
N ALA A 382 3.13 -13.64 -24.47
CA ALA A 382 2.76 -12.24 -24.28
C ALA A 382 2.01 -11.96 -22.96
N ASP A 383 1.40 -12.98 -22.38
CA ASP A 383 0.66 -12.87 -21.11
C ASP A 383 1.58 -12.99 -19.88
N ILE A 384 2.87 -13.30 -20.08
CA ILE A 384 3.84 -13.48 -19.01
C ILE A 384 4.75 -12.27 -18.88
N THR A 385 4.90 -11.79 -17.64
CA THR A 385 5.91 -10.79 -17.28
C THR A 385 6.78 -11.34 -16.16
N LEU A 386 8.10 -11.31 -16.33
CA LEU A 386 9.08 -11.64 -15.29
C LEU A 386 9.86 -10.38 -14.88
N GLU A 387 10.08 -10.19 -13.57
CA GLU A 387 10.84 -9.05 -13.04
C GLU A 387 11.72 -9.43 -11.83
N GLY A 388 12.87 -8.78 -11.66
CA GLY A 388 13.76 -9.05 -10.54
C GLY A 388 14.52 -10.38 -10.72
N TYR A 389 14.72 -11.13 -9.63
CA TYR A 389 15.58 -12.31 -9.60
C TYR A 389 14.82 -13.62 -9.80
N MET A 390 15.09 -14.31 -10.91
CA MET A 390 14.54 -15.63 -11.24
C MET A 390 15.59 -16.70 -10.93
N ASN A 391 15.39 -17.47 -9.86
CA ASN A 391 16.34 -18.47 -9.37
C ASN A 391 15.86 -19.90 -9.61
N GLY A 392 16.75 -20.89 -9.59
CA GLY A 392 16.39 -22.30 -9.51
C GLY A 392 17.24 -23.02 -8.47
N LEU A 393 16.66 -24.03 -7.81
CA LEU A 393 17.40 -24.88 -6.87
C LEU A 393 18.12 -26.03 -7.56
N ASP A 394 17.75 -26.37 -8.79
CA ASP A 394 18.51 -27.30 -9.62
C ASP A 394 19.88 -26.66 -9.95
N PRO A 395 21.01 -27.33 -9.67
CA PRO A 395 22.35 -26.80 -9.96
C PRO A 395 22.59 -26.43 -11.43
N THR A 396 21.78 -27.00 -12.34
CA THR A 396 21.84 -26.73 -13.77
C THR A 396 20.91 -25.60 -14.21
N CYS A 397 20.06 -25.08 -13.31
CA CYS A 397 19.15 -23.98 -13.61
C CYS A 397 19.90 -22.66 -13.68
N VAL A 398 19.62 -21.89 -14.73
CA VAL A 398 20.24 -20.57 -14.92
C VAL A 398 19.51 -19.55 -14.06
N HIS A 399 20.23 -18.92 -13.13
CA HIS A 399 19.76 -17.75 -12.40
C HIS A 399 19.72 -16.52 -13.30
N LEU A 400 18.58 -15.84 -13.39
CA LEU A 400 18.39 -14.66 -14.23
C LEU A 400 18.06 -13.45 -13.36
N SER A 401 18.74 -12.33 -13.58
CA SER A 401 18.29 -11.02 -13.09
C SER A 401 17.65 -10.29 -14.28
N ILE A 402 16.34 -10.04 -14.18
CA ILE A 402 15.50 -9.45 -15.22
C ILE A 402 15.31 -7.96 -14.93
N GLU A 403 16.30 -7.17 -15.35
CA GLU A 403 16.32 -5.72 -15.24
C GLU A 403 16.87 -5.08 -16.54
N GLY A 404 16.50 -3.82 -16.80
CA GLY A 404 16.97 -3.05 -17.95
C GLY A 404 16.84 -3.79 -19.29
N ASP A 405 17.92 -3.83 -20.06
CA ASP A 405 17.97 -4.48 -21.38
C ASP A 405 17.56 -5.97 -21.37
N ARG A 406 17.80 -6.68 -20.25
CA ARG A 406 17.44 -8.11 -20.15
C ARG A 406 15.93 -8.30 -20.15
N LYS A 407 15.20 -7.39 -19.50
CA LYS A 407 13.72 -7.37 -19.54
C LYS A 407 13.22 -7.22 -20.96
N TYR A 408 13.77 -6.27 -21.72
CA TYR A 408 13.38 -6.04 -23.11
C TYR A 408 13.66 -7.25 -24.01
N ARG A 409 14.84 -7.88 -23.88
CA ARG A 409 15.17 -9.09 -24.65
C ARG A 409 14.26 -10.28 -24.33
N LEU A 410 13.91 -10.46 -23.05
CA LEU A 410 12.99 -11.51 -22.64
C LEU A 410 11.58 -11.27 -23.20
N LEU A 411 11.05 -10.04 -23.09
CA LEU A 411 9.73 -9.69 -23.63
C LEU A 411 9.67 -9.98 -25.14
N ARG A 412 10.68 -9.52 -25.89
CA ARG A 412 10.78 -9.79 -27.33
C ARG A 412 10.84 -11.29 -27.64
N PHE A 413 11.48 -12.10 -26.78
CA PHE A 413 11.53 -13.55 -26.95
C PHE A 413 10.18 -14.22 -26.69
N LEU A 414 9.43 -13.73 -25.69
CA LEU A 414 8.12 -14.23 -25.32
C LEU A 414 7.05 -13.85 -26.36
N GLU A 415 7.18 -12.69 -27.01
CA GLU A 415 6.28 -12.22 -28.07
C GLU A 415 6.54 -12.92 -29.42
N ASN A 416 7.80 -13.20 -29.77
CA ASN A 416 8.16 -13.75 -31.08
C ASN A 416 8.31 -15.28 -31.04
N GLY A 417 7.45 -16.00 -31.77
CA GLY A 417 7.43 -17.47 -31.81
C GLY A 417 8.73 -18.13 -32.28
N GLU A 418 9.52 -17.46 -33.11
CA GLU A 418 10.76 -17.98 -33.70
C GLU A 418 12.05 -17.51 -33.00
N ALA A 419 11.94 -16.64 -31.99
CA ALA A 419 13.13 -16.11 -31.31
C ALA A 419 13.86 -17.22 -30.52
N GLN A 420 15.19 -17.25 -30.62
CA GLN A 420 16.05 -18.08 -29.79
C GLN A 420 16.15 -17.52 -28.37
N TRP A 421 16.38 -18.39 -27.39
CA TRP A 421 16.55 -17.99 -25.99
C TRP A 421 17.69 -16.94 -25.85
N PRO A 422 17.41 -15.76 -25.27
CA PRO A 422 18.35 -14.63 -25.34
C PRO A 422 19.48 -14.68 -24.30
N PHE A 423 19.44 -15.63 -23.35
CA PHE A 423 20.40 -15.72 -22.26
C PHE A 423 21.35 -16.91 -22.44
N ARG A 424 22.66 -16.69 -22.26
CA ARG A 424 23.66 -17.77 -22.30
C ARG A 424 23.86 -18.33 -20.89
N ALA A 425 24.30 -19.59 -20.79
CA ALA A 425 24.57 -20.25 -19.51
C ALA A 425 25.60 -19.53 -18.61
N ARG A 426 26.41 -18.61 -19.15
CA ARG A 426 27.42 -17.83 -18.40
C ARG A 426 26.87 -16.57 -17.70
N TRP A 427 25.57 -16.29 -17.78
CA TRP A 427 24.96 -15.09 -17.16
C TRP A 427 24.46 -15.38 -15.73
N ILE A 428 25.19 -16.25 -15.03
CA ILE A 428 24.94 -16.69 -13.65
C ILE A 428 25.20 -15.49 -12.73
N ALA A 429 24.19 -15.06 -11.99
CA ALA A 429 24.39 -14.10 -10.91
C ALA A 429 25.38 -14.72 -9.89
N PRO A 430 26.51 -14.07 -9.56
CA PRO A 430 27.55 -14.66 -8.73
C PRO A 430 27.20 -14.75 -7.23
N ARG A 431 25.92 -14.56 -6.85
CA ARG A 431 25.51 -14.57 -5.45
C ARG A 431 24.17 -15.28 -5.25
N VAL A 432 24.24 -16.42 -4.57
CA VAL A 432 23.14 -16.95 -3.77
C VAL A 432 22.96 -15.96 -2.61
N PHE A 433 21.89 -15.16 -2.62
CA PHE A 433 21.54 -14.36 -1.45
C PHE A 433 20.75 -15.27 -0.49
N TYR A 434 21.35 -15.56 0.65
CA TYR A 434 20.58 -15.83 1.86
C TYR A 434 19.94 -14.50 2.25
N VAL A 435 18.60 -14.42 2.20
CA VAL A 435 17.82 -13.32 2.77
C VAL A 435 17.42 -13.72 4.17
#